data_AF-A0A0M9EGU1-F1
#
_entry.id   AF-A0A0M9EGU1-F1
#
_cell.length_a   1.000
_cell.length_b   1.000
_cell.length_c   1.000
_cell.angle_alpha   90.00
_cell.angle_beta   90.00
_cell.angle_gamma   90.00
#
_symmetry.space_group_name_H-M   'P 1'
#
loop_
_entity.id
_entity.type
_entity.pdbx_description
1 polymer ?
#
loop_
_entity_poly.entity_id
_entity_poly.type
_entity_poly.pdbx_seq_one_letter_code
_entity_poly.pdbx_strand_id
1 'polypeptide(L)' 'MLALRQQLADELQRLSGSDRFGFLAQHRGMFSLLGTTPDLVEKMRVDNAIYMVGDSRMNIAGLNKDTIPTLAQAIIDAGV' A
#
# COMPACT_ATOMS: atom_id res chain seq x y z
N MET A 1 -14.51 4.92 -1.84
CA MET A 1 -13.09 5.08 -2.20
C MET A 1 -12.29 5.85 -1.15
N LEU A 2 -12.76 7.01 -0.67
CA LEU A 2 -12.09 7.75 0.42
C LEU A 2 -11.87 6.88 1.68
N ALA A 3 -12.87 6.07 2.05
CA ALA A 3 -12.77 5.16 3.18
C ALA A 3 -11.66 4.10 3.06
N LEU A 4 -11.41 3.54 1.86
CA LEU A 4 -10.35 2.53 1.64
C LEU A 4 -8.96 3.16 1.75
N ARG A 5 -8.82 4.41 1.28
CA ARG A 5 -7.56 5.15 1.42
C ARG A 5 -7.23 5.44 2.87
N GLN A 6 -8.22 5.90 3.63
CA GLN A 6 -8.06 6.16 5.05
C GLN A 6 -7.69 4.87 5.80
N GLN A 7 -8.43 3.78 5.56
CA GLN A 7 -8.13 2.48 6.17
C GLN A 7 -6.70 2.00 5.87
N LEU A 8 -6.22 2.12 4.63
CA LEU A 8 -4.86 1.75 4.29
C LEU A 8 -3.82 2.64 4.98
N ALA A 9 -4.04 3.95 5.01
CA ALA A 9 -3.14 4.88 5.68
C ALA A 9 -3.09 4.63 7.20
N ASP A 10 -4.24 4.42 7.83
CA ASP A 10 -4.36 4.14 9.26
C ASP A 10 -3.67 2.82 9.64
N GLU A 11 -3.85 1.77 8.82
CA GLU A 11 -3.22 0.48 9.06
C GLU A 11 -1.69 0.55 8.90
N LEU A 12 -1.20 1.26 7.89
CA LEU A 12 0.23 1.52 7.72
C LEU A 12 0.80 2.38 8.85
N GLN A 13 0.03 3.34 9.37
CA GLN A 13 0.44 4.12 10.53
C GLN A 13 0.54 3.24 11.78
N ARG A 14 -0.44 2.35 11.98
CA ARG A 14 -0.45 1.38 13.10
C ARG A 14 0.76 0.45 13.06
N LEU A 15 1.11 -0.07 11.89
CA LEU A 15 2.23 -1.00 11.73
C LEU A 15 3.60 -0.32 11.76
N SER A 16 3.73 0.87 11.17
CA SER A 16 5.01 1.59 11.10
C SER A 16 5.31 2.45 12.33
N GLY A 17 4.29 2.79 13.13
CA GLY A 17 4.42 3.76 14.23
C GLY A 17 4.71 5.19 13.76
N SER A 18 4.50 5.51 12.47
CA SER A 18 4.81 6.80 11.86
C SER A 18 3.72 7.25 10.88
N ASP A 19 3.73 8.54 10.54
CA ASP A 19 2.84 9.15 9.55
C ASP A 19 3.40 9.12 8.11
N ARG A 20 4.49 8.38 7.88
CA ARG A 20 5.20 8.30 6.58
C ARG A 20 4.28 8.01 5.39
N PHE A 21 3.22 7.22 5.61
CA PHE A 21 2.26 6.82 4.58
C PHE A 21 0.97 7.66 4.53
N GLY A 22 0.87 8.73 5.32
CA GLY A 22 -0.32 9.58 5.42
C GLY A 22 -0.76 10.21 4.09
N PHE A 23 0.16 10.35 3.14
CA PHE A 23 -0.13 10.86 1.79
C PHE A 23 -1.17 10.01 1.03
N LEU A 24 -1.28 8.71 1.32
CA LEU A 24 -2.23 7.80 0.66
C LEU A 24 -3.70 8.21 0.89
N ALA A 25 -4.00 8.76 2.07
CA ALA A 25 -5.32 9.31 2.41
C ALA A 25 -5.63 10.64 1.70
N GLN A 26 -4.58 11.41 1.35
CA GLN A 26 -4.71 12.71 0.71
C GLN A 26 -4.89 12.60 -0.81
N HIS A 27 -4.31 11.56 -1.42
CA HIS A 27 -4.47 11.28 -2.85
C HIS A 27 -5.95 11.16 -3.28
N ARG A 28 -6.19 11.45 -4.57
CA ARG A 28 -7.52 11.39 -5.21
C ARG A 28 -7.45 10.53 -6.48
N GLY A 29 -8.59 9.97 -6.87
CA GLY A 29 -8.69 9.02 -7.99
C GLY A 29 -8.53 7.56 -7.57
N MET A 30 -8.47 6.66 -8.55
CA MET A 30 -8.42 5.20 -8.33
C MET A 30 -7.02 4.67 -8.06
N PHE A 31 -5.98 5.42 -8.41
CA PHE A 31 -4.60 4.96 -8.33
C PHE A 31 -3.81 5.71 -7.26
N SER A 32 -2.73 5.09 -6.78
CA SER A 32 -1.69 5.76 -5.99
C SER A 32 -0.35 5.16 -6.29
N LEU A 33 0.68 6.01 -6.30
CA LEU A 33 2.05 5.57 -6.23
C LEU A 33 2.40 5.39 -4.76
N LEU A 34 2.95 4.22 -4.41
CA LEU A 34 3.53 3.98 -3.09
C LEU A 34 4.86 4.72 -2.93
N GLY A 35 5.56 4.99 -4.05
CA GLY A 35 6.84 5.71 -4.06
C GLY A 35 8.02 4.80 -3.71
N THR A 36 7.91 3.51 -4.01
CA THR A 36 8.97 2.52 -3.74
C THR A 36 9.70 2.08 -5.02
N THR A 37 10.81 1.37 -4.87
CA THR A 37 11.64 0.91 -5.99
C THR A 37 11.05 -0.34 -6.67
N PRO A 38 11.40 -0.62 -7.94
CA PRO A 38 11.00 -1.85 -8.61
C PRO A 38 11.41 -3.13 -7.87
N ASP A 39 12.58 -3.13 -7.20
CA ASP A 39 13.06 -4.27 -6.42
C ASP A 39 12.13 -4.57 -5.22
N LEU A 40 11.60 -3.53 -4.57
CA LEU A 40 10.66 -3.68 -3.47
C LEU A 40 9.26 -4.08 -3.95
N VAL A 41 8.86 -3.64 -5.13
CA VAL A 41 7.65 -4.16 -5.81
C VAL A 41 7.79 -5.66 -6.07
N GLU A 42 8.93 -6.08 -6.61
CA GLU A 42 9.21 -7.48 -6.89
C GLU A 42 9.25 -8.32 -5.62
N LYS A 43 9.83 -7.80 -4.54
CA LYS A 43 9.82 -8.44 -3.22
C LYS A 43 8.40 -8.71 -2.72
N MET A 44 7.50 -7.72 -2.76
CA MET A 44 6.09 -7.91 -2.38
C MET A 44 5.37 -8.94 -3.28
N ARG A 45 5.77 -9.03 -4.55
CA ARG A 45 5.21 -10.03 -5.49
C ARG A 45 5.65 -11.45 -5.13
N VAL A 46 6.93 -11.66 -4.87
CA VAL A 46 7.50 -12.98 -4.58
C VAL A 46 7.12 -13.45 -3.17
N ASP A 47 7.24 -12.59 -2.17
CA ASP A 47 7.10 -12.96 -0.76
C ASP A 47 5.63 -12.97 -0.30
N ASN A 48 4.78 -12.13 -0.89
CA ASN A 48 3.40 -11.90 -0.43
C ASN A 48 2.32 -12.09 -1.50
N ALA A 49 2.71 -12.46 -2.74
CA ALA A 49 1.79 -12.57 -3.89
C ALA A 49 0.99 -11.29 -4.19
N ILE A 50 1.57 -10.11 -3.92
CA ILE A 50 0.96 -8.82 -4.23
C ILE A 50 1.47 -8.31 -5.56
N TYR A 51 0.55 -8.15 -6.51
CA TYR A 51 0.86 -7.69 -7.85
C TYR A 51 0.44 -6.23 -8.02
N MET A 52 1.39 -5.38 -8.40
CA MET A 52 1.16 -3.98 -8.77
C MET A 52 2.05 -3.60 -9.95
N VAL A 53 1.89 -2.38 -10.47
CA VAL A 53 2.74 -1.90 -11.57
C VAL A 53 4.17 -1.67 -11.04
N GLY A 54 5.19 -1.95 -11.85
CA GLY A 54 6.60 -1.87 -11.44
C GLY A 54 7.08 -0.49 -10.98
N ASP A 55 6.34 0.58 -11.26
CA ASP A 55 6.54 1.93 -10.74
C ASP A 55 5.92 2.14 -9.35
N SER A 56 5.45 1.07 -8.69
CA SER A 56 4.70 1.05 -7.44
C SER A 56 3.27 1.61 -7.52
N ARG A 57 2.70 1.75 -8.72
CA ARG A 57 1.31 2.18 -8.88
C ARG A 57 0.34 1.05 -8.54
N MET A 58 -0.52 1.31 -7.57
CA MET A 58 -1.53 0.39 -7.04
C MET A 58 -2.95 0.93 -7.29
N ASN A 59 -3.89 0.02 -7.54
CA ASN A 59 -5.31 0.33 -7.73
C ASN A 59 -6.07 0.20 -6.41
N ILE A 60 -6.50 1.34 -5.86
CA ILE A 60 -7.27 1.41 -4.61
C ILE A 60 -8.64 0.73 -4.73
N ALA A 61 -9.24 0.72 -5.92
CA ALA A 61 -10.54 0.09 -6.13
C ALA A 61 -10.48 -1.44 -6.05
N GLY A 62 -9.29 -2.05 -6.17
CA GLY A 62 -9.09 -3.50 -5.99
C GLY A 62 -8.93 -3.92 -4.54
N LEU A 63 -8.90 -2.97 -3.59
CA LEU A 63 -8.74 -3.24 -2.17
C LEU A 63 -10.10 -3.37 -1.46
N ASN A 64 -10.10 -4.10 -0.35
CA ASN A 64 -11.23 -4.23 0.55
C ASN A 64 -10.74 -4.36 2.00
N LYS A 65 -11.67 -4.46 2.95
CA LYS A 65 -11.34 -4.53 4.38
C LYS A 65 -10.48 -5.74 4.75
N ASP A 66 -10.56 -6.81 3.97
CA ASP A 66 -9.85 -8.06 4.23
C ASP A 66 -8.45 -8.06 3.59
N THR A 67 -8.28 -7.38 2.45
CA THR A 67 -6.99 -7.30 1.74
C THR A 67 -6.10 -6.14 2.18
N ILE A 68 -6.66 -5.08 2.78
CA ILE A 68 -5.88 -3.95 3.31
C ILE A 68 -4.84 -4.39 4.34
N PRO A 69 -5.18 -5.19 5.38
CA PRO A 69 -4.18 -5.64 6.35
C PRO A 69 -3.04 -6.42 5.70
N THR A 70 -3.35 -7.30 4.74
CA THR A 70 -2.34 -8.08 4.00
C THR A 70 -1.41 -7.18 3.19
N LEU A 71 -1.96 -6.20 2.47
CA LEU A 71 -1.15 -5.24 1.72
C LEU A 71 -0.27 -4.40 2.64
N ALA A 72 -0.83 -3.87 3.73
CA ALA A 72 -0.09 -3.04 4.66
C ALA A 72 1.07 -3.79 5.31
N GLN A 73 0.86 -5.05 5.72
CA GLN A 73 1.91 -5.89 6.27
C GLN A 73 3.02 -6.13 5.25
N ALA A 74 2.68 -6.46 4.00
CA ALA A 74 3.67 -6.69 2.95
C ALA A 74 4.51 -5.45 2.63
N ILE A 75 3.91 -4.25 2.66
CA ILE A 75 4.64 -2.99 2.48
C ILE A 75 5.71 -2.83 3.58
N ILE A 76 5.36 -3.13 4.84
CA ILE A 76 6.27 -3.04 5.98
C ILE A 76 7.35 -4.13 5.93
N ASP A 77 6.97 -5.37 5.65
CA ASP A 77 7.90 -6.52 5.56
C ASP A 77 8.89 -6.36 4.41
N ALA A 78 8.46 -5.75 3.30
CA ALA A 78 9.34 -5.41 2.19
C ALA A 78 10.37 -4.33 2.56
N GLY A 79 10.11 -3.52 3.59
CA GLY A 79 10.98 -2.42 4.00
C GLY A 79 10.78 -1.16 3.16
N VAL A 80 9.58 -0.96 2.59
CA VAL A 80 9.16 0.33 2.03
C VAL A 80 9.08 1.34 3.17
#